data_AF-A0A7J0A453-F1
#
_entry.id   AF-A0A7J0A453-F1
#
_cell.length_a   1.000
_cell.length_b   1.000
_cell.length_c   1.000
_cell.angle_alpha   90.00
_cell.angle_beta   90.00
_cell.angle_gamma   90.00
#
_symmetry.space_group_name_H-M   'P 1'
#
loop_
_entity.id
_entity.type
_entity.pdbx_description
1 polymer ?
#
loop_
_entity_poly.entity_id
_entity_poly.type
_entity_poly.pdbx_seq_one_letter_code
_entity_poly.pdbx_strand_id
1 'polypeptide(L)'
;MLSTNLNHFVKHQKRNKMNKITKQVTMLVAGFIAFFILLGIAGKMDYAEQIVYTMPQEAYEAIYLKLGDGCSDCQIANEYMANKQYYDSLSQ
;
A
#
# COMPACT_ATOMS: atom_id res chain seq x y z
N MET A 1 4.89 10.57 -57.13
CA MET A 1 3.61 10.15 -56.51
C MET A 1 3.67 8.81 -55.76
N LEU A 2 4.46 7.81 -56.17
CA LEU A 2 4.56 6.51 -55.48
C LEU A 2 5.22 6.58 -54.08
N SER A 3 6.28 7.36 -53.90
CA SER A 3 7.00 7.47 -52.61
C SER A 3 6.12 8.02 -51.47
N THR A 4 5.21 8.94 -51.77
CA THR A 4 4.31 9.56 -50.76
C THR A 4 3.29 8.56 -50.21
N ASN A 5 2.75 7.67 -51.05
CA ASN A 5 1.79 6.64 -50.63
C ASN A 5 2.45 5.55 -49.77
N LEU A 6 3.68 5.16 -50.09
CA LEU A 6 4.45 4.19 -49.30
C LEU A 6 4.77 4.75 -47.90
N ASN A 7 5.22 6.00 -47.82
CA ASN A 7 5.49 6.67 -46.55
C ASN A 7 4.23 6.80 -45.67
N HIS A 8 3.08 7.08 -46.30
CA HIS A 8 1.80 7.17 -45.57
C HIS A 8 1.36 5.81 -45.00
N PHE A 9 1.54 4.73 -45.77
CA PHE A 9 1.20 3.37 -45.33
C PHE A 9 2.10 2.88 -44.19
N VAL A 10 3.42 3.08 -44.30
CA VAL A 10 4.40 2.74 -43.25
C VAL A 10 4.11 3.52 -41.96
N LYS A 11 3.74 4.81 -42.07
CA LYS A 11 3.34 5.63 -40.91
C LYS A 11 2.07 5.10 -40.24
N HIS A 12 1.08 4.65 -41.02
CA HIS A 12 -0.14 4.03 -40.49
C HIS A 12 0.14 2.71 -39.75
N GLN A 13 0.96 1.84 -40.33
CA GLN A 13 1.38 0.57 -39.70
C GLN A 13 2.13 0.82 -38.39
N LYS A 14 3.04 1.80 -38.37
CA LYS A 14 3.81 2.19 -37.18
C LYS A 14 2.92 2.72 -36.05
N ARG A 15 1.94 3.58 -36.38
CA ARG A 15 0.94 4.07 -35.42
C ARG A 15 0.11 2.94 -34.81
N ASN A 16 -0.36 2.00 -35.63
CA ASN A 16 -1.18 0.89 -35.12
C ASN A 16 -0.39 -0.03 -34.16
N LYS A 17 0.90 -0.25 -34.40
CA LYS A 17 1.76 -1.03 -33.49
C LYS A 17 2.04 -0.29 -32.18
N MET A 18 2.31 1.01 -32.23
CA MET A 18 2.49 1.86 -31.05
C MET A 18 1.25 1.85 -30.16
N ASN A 19 0.05 1.97 -30.71
CA ASN A 19 -1.20 2.02 -29.93
C ASN A 19 -1.46 0.72 -29.14
N LYS A 20 -0.98 -0.43 -29.64
CA LYS A 20 -1.06 -1.72 -28.93
C LYS A 20 -0.03 -1.80 -27.80
N ILE A 21 1.20 -1.37 -28.06
CA ILE A 21 2.27 -1.34 -27.05
C ILE A 21 1.92 -0.35 -25.94
N THR A 22 1.44 0.85 -26.27
CA THR A 22 1.00 1.83 -25.27
C THR A 22 -0.10 1.24 -24.38
N LYS A 23 -1.12 0.57 -24.94
CA LYS A 23 -2.17 -0.09 -24.14
C LYS A 23 -1.62 -1.19 -23.22
N GLN A 24 -0.68 -1.99 -23.71
CA GLN A 24 -0.05 -3.05 -22.90
C GLN A 24 0.81 -2.47 -21.76
N VAL A 25 1.60 -1.44 -22.04
CA VAL A 25 2.41 -0.75 -21.03
C VAL A 25 1.51 -0.09 -19.99
N THR A 26 0.43 0.58 -20.40
CA THR A 26 -0.54 1.17 -19.46
C THR A 26 -1.18 0.12 -18.55
N MET A 27 -1.59 -1.04 -19.08
CA MET A 27 -2.13 -2.13 -18.25
C MET A 27 -1.10 -2.72 -17.28
N LEU A 28 0.16 -2.88 -17.71
CA LEU A 28 1.24 -3.32 -16.83
C LEU A 28 1.46 -2.34 -15.69
N VAL A 29 1.58 -1.05 -15.99
CA VAL A 29 1.78 0.00 -14.97
C VAL A 29 0.61 0.03 -13.98
N ALA A 30 -0.64 -0.05 -14.46
CA ALA A 30 -1.81 -0.12 -13.59
C ALA A 30 -1.79 -1.36 -12.68
N GLY A 31 -1.40 -2.53 -13.22
CA GLY A 31 -1.25 -3.76 -12.45
C GLY A 31 -0.16 -3.65 -11.37
N PHE A 32 0.99 -3.07 -11.70
CA PHE A 32 2.07 -2.85 -10.73
C PHE A 32 1.64 -1.89 -9.62
N ILE A 33 0.95 -0.79 -9.94
CA ILE A 33 0.43 0.15 -8.93
C ILE A 33 -0.52 -0.59 -7.97
N ALA A 34 -1.47 -1.36 -8.50
CA ALA A 34 -2.40 -2.13 -7.67
C ALA A 34 -1.66 -3.16 -6.78
N PHE A 35 -0.63 -3.82 -7.32
CA PHE A 35 0.20 -4.76 -6.57
C PHE A 35 0.94 -4.09 -5.40
N PHE A 36 1.53 -2.91 -5.62
CA PHE A 36 2.20 -2.15 -4.55
C PHE A 36 1.22 -1.66 -3.48
N ILE A 37 0.00 -1.28 -3.85
CA ILE A 37 -1.05 -0.91 -2.88
C ILE A 37 -1.38 -2.10 -1.96
N LEU A 38 -1.55 -3.30 -2.54
CA LEU A 38 -1.83 -4.51 -1.75
C LEU A 38 -0.67 -4.89 -0.83
N LEU A 39 0.58 -4.81 -1.30
CA LEU A 39 1.76 -5.05 -0.46
C LEU A 39 1.86 -4.03 0.68
N GLY A 40 1.55 -2.76 0.43
CA GLY A 40 1.52 -1.73 1.46
C GLY A 40 0.48 -2.00 2.56
N ILE A 41 -0.66 -2.58 2.22
CA ILE A 41 -1.69 -2.98 3.20
C ILE A 41 -1.24 -4.22 3.97
N ALA A 42 -0.73 -5.25 3.27
CA ALA A 42 -0.27 -6.49 3.90
C ALA A 42 0.87 -6.25 4.91
N GLY A 43 1.84 -5.39 4.59
CA GLY A 43 2.92 -5.05 5.51
C GLY A 43 2.47 -4.28 6.75
N LYS A 44 1.36 -3.53 6.69
CA LYS A 44 0.83 -2.80 7.86
C LYS A 44 0.11 -3.72 8.86
N MET A 45 -0.52 -4.80 8.39
CA MET A 45 -1.21 -5.76 9.27
C MET A 45 -0.21 -6.51 10.16
N ASP A 46 0.85 -7.05 9.57
CA ASP A 46 1.88 -7.82 10.30
C ASP A 46 2.64 -6.95 11.32
N TYR A 47 2.86 -5.67 10.99
CA TYR A 47 3.49 -4.71 11.90
C TYR A 47 2.64 -4.41 13.15
N ALA A 48 1.32 -4.28 12.99
CA ALA A 48 0.43 -4.01 14.12
C ALA A 48 0.36 -5.20 15.09
N GLU A 49 0.27 -6.41 14.57
CA GLU A 49 0.20 -7.63 15.37
C GLU A 49 1.48 -7.81 16.21
N GLN A 50 2.66 -7.57 15.63
CA GLN A 50 3.93 -7.63 16.35
C GLN A 50 4.02 -6.58 17.47
N ILE A 51 3.49 -5.37 17.24
CA ILE A 51 3.48 -4.33 18.29
C ILE A 51 2.57 -4.74 19.44
N VAL A 52 1.35 -5.18 19.17
CA VAL A 52 0.43 -5.60 20.24
C VAL A 52 1.01 -6.77 21.02
N TYR A 53 1.65 -7.72 20.33
CA TYR A 53 2.28 -8.87 20.98
C TYR A 53 3.49 -8.51 21.86
N THR A 54 4.26 -7.48 21.47
CA THR A 54 5.43 -7.01 22.24
C THR A 54 5.09 -5.91 23.26
N MET A 55 3.83 -5.52 23.36
CA MET A 55 3.36 -4.47 24.24
C MET A 55 3.31 -4.95 25.71
N PRO A 56 3.73 -4.12 26.69
CA PRO A 56 3.51 -4.39 28.10
C PRO A 56 2.03 -4.49 28.43
N GLN A 57 1.64 -5.37 29.35
CA GLN A 57 0.24 -5.60 29.67
C GLN A 57 -0.46 -4.34 30.24
N GLU A 58 0.22 -3.53 31.06
CA GLU A 58 -0.37 -2.29 31.57
C GLU A 58 -0.67 -1.29 30.45
N ALA A 59 0.19 -1.23 29.42
CA ALA A 59 -0.03 -0.38 28.26
C ALA A 59 -1.21 -0.86 27.42
N TYR A 60 -1.34 -2.18 27.22
CA TYR A 60 -2.48 -2.76 26.50
C TYR A 60 -3.81 -2.45 27.20
N GLU A 61 -3.89 -2.69 28.51
CA GLU A 61 -5.10 -2.43 29.30
C GLU A 61 -5.47 -0.94 29.31
N ALA A 62 -4.49 -0.05 29.47
CA ALA A 62 -4.72 1.39 29.43
C ALA A 62 -5.25 1.86 28.06
N ILE A 63 -4.74 1.30 26.96
CA ILE A 63 -5.21 1.61 25.61
C ILE A 63 -6.59 1.00 25.35
N TYR A 64 -6.83 -0.24 25.80
CA TYR A 64 -8.13 -0.91 25.68
C TYR A 64 -9.23 -0.14 26.41
N LEU A 65 -8.95 0.31 27.64
CA LEU A 65 -9.85 1.17 28.42
C LEU A 65 -10.11 2.52 27.73
N LYS A 66 -9.11 3.06 27.03
CA LYS A 66 -9.21 4.34 26.32
C LYS A 66 -10.00 4.24 25.00
N LEU A 67 -9.78 3.18 24.22
CA LEU A 67 -10.39 2.98 22.91
C LEU A 67 -11.76 2.30 22.98
N GLY A 68 -12.03 1.53 24.02
CA GLY A 68 -13.32 0.87 24.26
C GLY A 68 -13.48 -0.49 23.57
N ASP A 69 -14.62 -1.12 23.87
CA ASP A 69 -14.95 -2.49 23.47
C ASP A 69 -15.23 -2.55 21.95
N GLY A 70 -14.32 -3.17 21.19
CA GLY A 70 -14.37 -3.25 19.72
C GLY A 70 -13.22 -2.56 18.98
N CYS A 71 -12.21 -2.05 19.70
CA CYS A 71 -10.99 -1.58 19.05
C CYS A 71 -10.21 -2.74 18.40
N SER A 72 -9.72 -2.50 17.19
CA SER A 72 -8.88 -3.47 16.49
C SER A 72 -7.43 -3.39 16.99
N ASP A 73 -6.70 -4.51 16.92
CA ASP A 73 -5.28 -4.56 17.28
C ASP A 73 -4.43 -3.52 16.53
N CYS A 74 -4.84 -3.20 15.30
CA CYS A 74 -4.25 -2.11 14.52
C CYS A 74 -4.40 -0.74 15.19
N GLN A 75 -5.56 -0.45 15.79
CA GLN A 75 -5.79 0.81 16.52
C GLN A 75 -5.01 0.84 17.83
N ILE A 76 -4.96 -0.29 18.54
CA ILE A 76 -4.17 -0.43 19.77
C ILE A 76 -2.68 -0.21 19.50
N ALA A 77 -2.13 -0.90 18.50
CA ALA A 77 -0.74 -0.75 18.07
C ALA A 77 -0.41 0.67 17.63
N ASN A 78 -1.31 1.31 16.88
CA ASN A 78 -1.10 2.66 16.38
C ASN A 78 -1.13 3.70 17.50
N GLU A 79 -2.04 3.56 18.48
CA GLU A 79 -2.11 4.42 19.67
C GLU A 79 -0.88 4.25 20.56
N TYR A 80 -0.43 3.00 20.75
CA TYR A 80 0.80 2.69 21.48
C TYR A 80 2.02 3.29 20.80
N MET A 81 2.19 3.10 19.50
CA MET A 81 3.30 3.68 18.75
C MET A 81 3.28 5.21 18.75
N ALA A 82 2.09 5.83 18.67
CA ALA A 82 1.93 7.28 18.73
C ALA A 82 2.35 7.87 20.09
N ASN A 83 2.19 7.11 21.17
CA ASN A 83 2.48 7.55 22.54
C ASN A 83 3.48 6.62 23.25
N LYS A 84 4.42 6.04 22.50
CA LYS A 84 5.28 4.94 22.97
C LYS A 84 6.03 5.28 24.26
N GLN A 85 6.60 6.49 24.34
CA GLN A 85 7.34 6.95 25.54
C GLN A 85 6.48 6.99 26.80
N TYR A 86 5.20 7.36 26.67
CA TYR A 86 4.27 7.42 27.81
C TYR A 86 3.93 6.01 28.30
N TYR A 87 3.57 5.12 27.38
CA TYR A 87 3.21 3.75 27.74
C TYR A 87 4.40 2.92 28.23
N ASP A 88 5.60 3.14 27.68
CA ASP A 88 6.84 2.51 28.17
C ASP A 88 7.19 2.97 29.60
N SER A 89 6.80 4.20 29.99
CA SER A 89 6.99 4.71 31.35
C SER A 89 5.95 4.20 32.37
N LEU A 90 4.83 3.69 31.88
CA LEU A 90 3.76 3.10 32.70
C LEU A 90 4.07 1.67 33.13
N SER A 91 4.94 0.97 32.39
CA SER A 91 5.38 -0.39 32.66
C SER A 91 6.70 -0.49 33.45
N GLN A 92 7.09 0.60 34.13
CA GLN A 92 8.23 0.65 35.07
C GLN A 92 7.75 0.48 36.52
#